data_AF-A0A847QR96-F1
#
_entry.id   AF-A0A847QR96-F1
#
_cell.length_a   1.000
_cell.length_b   1.000
_cell.length_c   1.000
_cell.angle_alpha   90.00
_cell.angle_beta   90.00
_cell.angle_gamma   90.00
#
_symmetry.space_group_name_H-M   'P 1'
#
loop_
_entity.id
_entity.type
_entity.pdbx_description
1 polymer ?
#
loop_
_entity_poly.entity_id
_entity_poly.type
_entity_poly.pdbx_seq_one_letter_code
_entity_poly.pdbx_strand_id
1 'polypeptide(L)'
;RKFLKHLPSRSLGSVCDYYHIDLENAHRAYDDAKATYEVFLNLKKEFYNLYPEEFIPKPMMWKPKKQEPITIKQKNYLKSLLRMQKKEIELDHLTKSEASRFIDQLLKEIRKAQ
;
A
#
# COMPACT_ATOMS: atom_id res chain seq x y z
N ARG A 1 15.32 -17.30 4.93
CA ARG A 1 15.57 -17.22 6.39
C ARG A 1 17.01 -17.68 6.66
N LYS A 2 18.01 -16.86 6.28
CA LYS A 2 19.44 -17.20 6.32
C LYS A 2 20.10 -16.72 7.63
N PHE A 3 19.78 -15.49 8.06
CA PHE A 3 20.32 -14.84 9.27
C PHE A 3 19.40 -14.99 10.49
N LEU A 4 19.95 -14.75 11.69
CA LEU A 4 19.22 -14.71 12.96
C LEU A 4 18.35 -15.95 13.22
N LYS A 5 18.89 -17.15 12.92
CA LYS A 5 18.15 -18.40 13.05
C LYS A 5 17.75 -18.71 14.50
N HIS A 6 18.54 -18.23 15.46
CA HIS A 6 18.33 -18.41 16.89
C HIS A 6 17.17 -17.58 17.46
N LEU A 7 16.68 -16.56 16.74
CA LEU A 7 15.54 -15.78 17.21
C LEU A 7 14.24 -16.60 17.14
N PRO A 8 13.38 -16.52 18.18
CA PRO A 8 12.11 -17.24 18.23
C PRO A 8 11.12 -16.74 17.16
N SER A 9 11.25 -15.49 16.71
CA SER A 9 10.45 -14.85 15.67
C SER A 9 11.33 -13.98 14.77
N ARG A 10 10.91 -13.79 13.51
CA ARG A 10 11.52 -12.83 12.55
C ARG A 10 10.51 -11.80 12.06
N SER A 11 9.48 -11.50 12.86
CA SER A 11 8.66 -10.30 12.63
C SER A 11 9.54 -9.06 12.78
N LEU A 12 9.14 -7.94 12.16
CA LEU A 12 9.87 -6.68 12.27
C LEU A 12 10.09 -6.30 13.74
N GLY A 13 9.03 -6.36 14.57
CA GLY A 13 9.14 -6.12 16.01
C GLY A 13 10.19 -6.99 16.70
N SER A 14 10.17 -8.31 16.52
CA SER A 14 11.14 -9.20 17.18
C SER A 14 12.60 -8.96 16.74
N VAL A 15 12.81 -8.51 15.50
CA VAL A 15 14.15 -8.16 15.01
C VAL A 15 14.57 -6.78 15.50
N CYS A 16 13.64 -5.84 15.60
CA CYS A 16 13.88 -4.53 16.22
C CYS A 16 14.23 -4.70 17.70
N ASP A 17 13.52 -5.55 18.46
CA ASP A 17 13.81 -5.85 19.86
C ASP A 17 15.24 -6.40 20.02
N TYR A 18 15.64 -7.32 19.14
CA TYR A 18 16.99 -7.90 19.14
C TYR A 18 18.09 -6.86 18.89
N TYR A 19 17.86 -5.91 17.97
CA TYR A 19 18.81 -4.87 17.63
C TYR A 19 18.64 -3.57 18.44
N HIS A 20 17.73 -3.54 19.41
CA HIS A 20 17.37 -2.35 20.20
C HIS A 20 16.97 -1.15 19.33
N ILE A 21 16.11 -1.39 18.33
CA ILE A 21 15.56 -0.37 17.43
C ILE A 21 14.16 0.02 17.90
N ASP A 22 13.91 1.31 18.05
CA ASP A 22 12.59 1.83 18.45
C ASP A 22 11.59 1.76 17.28
N LEU A 23 10.55 0.92 17.45
CA LEU A 23 9.42 0.83 16.53
C LEU A 23 8.23 1.62 17.11
N GLU A 24 8.27 2.94 17.01
CA GLU A 24 7.30 3.84 17.66
C GLU A 24 5.85 3.60 17.22
N ASN A 25 5.54 3.74 15.92
CA ASN A 25 4.20 3.51 15.38
C ASN A 25 4.19 2.34 14.42
N ALA A 26 4.18 1.12 14.98
CA ALA A 26 4.01 -0.09 14.18
C ALA A 26 2.82 0.05 13.19
N HIS A 27 3.02 -0.41 11.96
CA HIS A 27 2.06 -0.33 10.84
C HIS A 27 1.95 1.03 10.16
N ARG A 28 2.61 2.08 10.65
CA ARG A 28 2.80 3.31 9.89
C ARG A 28 3.89 3.08 8.86
N ALA A 29 3.53 3.26 7.59
CA ALA A 29 4.41 2.93 6.47
C ALA A 29 5.81 3.58 6.57
N TYR A 30 5.87 4.83 7.05
CA TYR A 30 7.14 5.53 7.24
C TYR A 30 7.98 4.92 8.37
N ASP A 31 7.38 4.67 9.53
CA ASP A 31 8.07 4.14 10.70
C ASP A 31 8.55 2.71 10.45
N ASP A 32 7.71 1.87 9.81
CA ASP A 32 8.10 0.53 9.39
C ASP A 32 9.26 0.55 8.38
N ALA A 33 9.26 1.51 7.44
CA ALA A 33 10.35 1.68 6.47
C ALA A 33 11.66 2.12 7.13
N LYS A 34 11.60 3.08 8.06
CA LYS A 34 12.76 3.54 8.85
C LYS A 34 13.34 2.39 9.68
N ALA A 35 12.51 1.69 10.45
CA ALA A 35 12.96 0.57 11.27
C ALA A 35 13.57 -0.56 10.42
N THR A 36 12.96 -0.87 9.26
CA THR A 36 13.50 -1.89 8.33
C THR A 36 14.87 -1.48 7.77
N TYR A 37 15.06 -0.19 7.48
CA TYR A 37 16.36 0.32 7.05
C TYR A 37 17.44 0.16 8.14
N GLU A 38 17.11 0.46 9.39
CA GLU A 38 18.02 0.27 10.52
C GLU A 38 18.36 -1.21 10.76
N VAL A 39 17.35 -2.10 10.66
CA VAL A 39 17.56 -3.55 10.67
C VAL A 39 18.50 -3.99 9.55
N PHE A 40 18.32 -3.47 8.34
CA PHE A 40 19.21 -3.77 7.22
C PHE A 40 20.66 -3.36 7.50
N LEU A 41 20.89 -2.17 8.08
CA LEU A 41 22.23 -1.73 8.43
C LEU A 41 22.90 -2.65 9.47
N ASN A 42 22.16 -3.09 10.49
CA ASN A 42 22.70 -4.02 11.48
C ASN A 42 23.01 -5.40 10.88
N LEU A 43 22.10 -5.95 10.07
CA LEU A 43 22.37 -7.17 9.32
C LEU A 43 23.60 -7.05 8.42
N LYS A 44 23.78 -5.90 7.76
CA LYS A 44 24.94 -5.65 6.90
C LYS A 44 26.23 -5.60 7.73
N LYS A 45 26.24 -4.92 8.88
CA LYS A 45 27.40 -4.89 9.77
C LYS A 45 27.84 -6.30 10.20
N GLU A 46 26.88 -7.17 10.51
CA GLU A 46 27.17 -8.53 11.02
C GLU A 46 27.50 -9.54 9.91
N PHE A 47 26.78 -9.51 8.79
CA PHE A 47 26.81 -10.63 7.84
C PHE A 47 27.40 -10.28 6.48
N TYR A 48 27.67 -9.00 6.17
CA TYR A 48 28.17 -8.61 4.84
C TYR A 48 29.50 -9.28 4.49
N ASN A 49 30.44 -9.36 5.44
CA ASN A 49 31.75 -9.96 5.19
C ASN A 49 31.66 -11.49 4.99
N LEU A 50 30.60 -12.12 5.49
CA LEU A 50 30.40 -13.57 5.37
C LEU A 50 29.57 -13.94 4.13
N TYR A 51 28.63 -13.07 3.74
CA TYR A 51 27.65 -13.32 2.68
C TYR A 51 27.35 -12.05 1.86
N PRO A 52 28.34 -11.45 1.18
CA PRO A 52 28.17 -10.18 0.47
C PRO A 52 27.10 -10.26 -0.63
N GLU A 53 26.90 -11.43 -1.23
CA GLU A 53 25.93 -11.70 -2.28
C GLU A 53 24.47 -11.48 -1.85
N GLU A 54 24.17 -11.60 -0.55
CA GLU A 54 22.83 -11.40 0.00
C GLU A 54 22.47 -9.92 0.18
N PHE A 55 23.45 -9.02 0.09
CA PHE A 55 23.28 -7.58 0.26
C PHE A 55 23.33 -6.81 -1.07
N ILE A 56 23.24 -7.53 -2.20
CA ILE A 56 23.17 -6.95 -3.54
C ILE A 56 21.71 -6.53 -3.83
N PRO A 57 21.47 -5.28 -4.26
CA PRO A 57 20.14 -4.84 -4.68
C PRO A 57 19.57 -5.74 -5.78
N LYS A 58 18.30 -6.13 -5.65
CA LYS A 58 17.58 -6.91 -6.66
C LYS A 58 16.54 -6.03 -7.34
N PRO A 59 16.25 -6.28 -8.64
CA PRO A 59 15.17 -5.59 -9.32
C PRO A 59 13.85 -5.68 -8.54
N MET A 60 13.12 -4.57 -8.46
CA MET A 60 11.84 -4.52 -7.75
C MET A 60 10.80 -5.35 -8.52
N MET A 61 10.38 -6.48 -7.94
CA MET A 61 9.33 -7.34 -8.50
C MET A 61 7.92 -6.83 -8.15
N TRP A 62 7.67 -5.54 -8.40
CA TRP A 62 6.35 -4.95 -8.19
C TRP A 62 5.58 -4.89 -9.50
N LYS A 63 4.34 -5.39 -9.49
CA LYS A 63 3.40 -5.23 -10.58
C LYS A 63 2.33 -4.24 -10.15
N PRO A 64 2.03 -3.21 -10.94
CA PRO A 64 0.90 -2.34 -10.64
C PRO A 64 -0.37 -3.16 -10.53
N LYS A 65 -1.27 -2.77 -9.60
CA LYS A 65 -2.58 -3.40 -9.49
C LYS A 65 -3.29 -3.28 -10.84
N LYS A 66 -3.89 -4.38 -11.31
CA LYS A 66 -4.66 -4.40 -12.55
C LYS A 66 -5.79 -3.38 -12.44
N GLN A 67 -5.79 -2.38 -13.33
CA GLN A 67 -6.88 -1.43 -13.46
C GLN A 67 -7.93 -2.05 -14.39
N GLU A 68 -9.14 -2.25 -13.88
CA GLU A 68 -10.28 -2.72 -14.67
C GLU A 68 -11.08 -1.52 -15.15
N PRO A 69 -11.58 -1.51 -16.40
CA PRO A 69 -12.49 -0.46 -16.85
C PRO A 69 -13.78 -0.45 -16.02
N ILE A 70 -14.48 0.68 -16.03
CA ILE A 70 -15.78 0.83 -15.37
C ILE A 70 -16.75 -0.27 -15.82
N THR A 71 -17.46 -0.84 -14.86
CA THR A 71 -18.49 -1.84 -15.19
C THR A 71 -19.76 -1.18 -15.71
N ILE A 72 -20.52 -1.88 -16.56
CA ILE A 72 -21.83 -1.40 -17.06
C ILE A 72 -22.75 -0.98 -15.91
N LYS A 73 -22.77 -1.76 -14.81
CA LYS A 73 -23.55 -1.45 -13.61
C LYS A 73 -23.14 -0.12 -12.98
N GLN A 74 -21.84 0.12 -12.80
CA GLN A 74 -21.33 1.39 -12.27
C GLN A 74 -21.63 2.56 -13.21
N LYS A 75 -21.44 2.38 -14.53
CA LYS A 75 -21.73 3.41 -15.53
C LYS A 75 -23.20 3.84 -15.50
N ASN A 76 -24.11 2.86 -15.46
CA ASN A 76 -25.55 3.13 -15.38
C ASN A 76 -25.94 3.84 -14.09
N TYR A 77 -25.34 3.46 -12.96
CA TYR A 77 -25.61 4.11 -11.68
C TYR A 77 -25.05 5.54 -11.61
N LEU A 78 -23.84 5.78 -12.11
CA LEU A 78 -23.31 7.14 -12.23
C LEU A 78 -24.19 8.02 -13.12
N LYS A 79 -24.67 7.51 -14.25
CA LYS A 79 -25.62 8.24 -15.11
C LYS A 79 -26.90 8.64 -14.38
N SER A 80 -27.46 7.78 -13.52
CA SER A 80 -28.66 8.15 -12.77
C SER A 80 -28.40 9.22 -11.71
N LEU A 81 -27.28 9.13 -10.99
CA LEU A 81 -26.87 10.14 -10.00
C LEU A 81 -26.58 11.49 -10.64
N LEU A 82 -25.84 11.51 -11.75
CA LEU A 82 -25.50 12.72 -12.50
C LEU A 82 -26.75 13.41 -13.06
N ARG A 83 -27.72 12.64 -13.56
CA ARG A 83 -29.02 13.18 -13.99
C ARG A 83 -29.78 13.86 -12.86
N MET A 84 -29.80 13.28 -11.66
CA MET A 84 -30.43 13.90 -10.48
C MET A 84 -29.79 15.24 -10.12
N GLN A 85 -28.48 15.36 -10.31
CA GLN A 85 -27.69 16.55 -10.02
C GLN A 85 -27.56 17.52 -11.20
N LYS A 86 -28.17 17.21 -12.36
CA LYS A 86 -28.03 17.96 -13.62
C LYS A 86 -26.56 18.20 -14.02
N LYS A 87 -25.70 17.21 -13.77
CA LYS A 87 -24.28 17.19 -14.18
C LYS A 87 -24.12 16.27 -15.39
N GLU A 88 -23.20 16.58 -16.28
CA GLU A 88 -22.83 15.71 -17.41
C GLU A 88 -21.31 15.54 -17.44
N ILE A 89 -20.85 14.28 -17.33
CA ILE A 89 -19.44 13.91 -17.22
C ILE A 89 -19.21 12.66 -18.04
N GLU A 90 -18.09 12.62 -18.75
CA GLU A 90 -17.66 11.46 -19.51
C GLU A 90 -17.19 10.33 -18.58
N LEU A 91 -17.80 9.14 -18.74
CA LEU A 91 -17.59 8.00 -17.83
C LEU A 91 -16.72 6.88 -18.42
N ASP A 92 -16.51 6.88 -19.74
CA ASP A 92 -15.93 5.74 -20.46
C ASP A 92 -14.45 5.48 -20.15
N HIS A 93 -13.75 6.51 -19.67
CA HIS A 93 -12.35 6.41 -19.28
C HIS A 93 -12.15 5.97 -17.83
N LEU A 94 -13.23 5.90 -17.03
CA LEU A 94 -13.10 5.56 -15.62
C LEU A 94 -12.71 4.11 -15.44
N THR A 95 -11.80 3.88 -14.50
CA THR A 95 -11.59 2.56 -13.94
C THR A 95 -12.71 2.22 -12.95
N LYS A 96 -12.92 0.94 -12.67
CA LYS A 96 -13.82 0.45 -11.62
C LYS A 96 -13.57 1.14 -10.27
N SER A 97 -12.32 1.43 -9.94
CA SER A 97 -11.93 2.06 -8.67
C SER A 97 -12.29 3.55 -8.61
N GLU A 98 -12.16 4.25 -9.74
CA GLU A 98 -12.51 5.67 -9.86
C GLU A 98 -14.01 5.84 -9.87
N ALA A 99 -14.73 4.96 -10.59
CA ALA A 99 -16.18 4.93 -10.60
C ALA A 99 -16.76 4.75 -9.20
N SER A 100 -16.25 3.80 -8.39
CA SER A 100 -16.69 3.63 -7.01
C SER A 100 -16.45 4.86 -6.14
N ARG A 101 -15.24 5.44 -6.19
CA ARG A 101 -14.93 6.68 -5.45
C ARG A 101 -15.85 7.82 -5.86
N PHE A 102 -16.15 7.92 -7.14
CA PHE A 102 -16.99 8.99 -7.66
C PHE A 102 -18.45 8.84 -7.23
N ILE A 103 -18.97 7.61 -7.24
CA ILE A 103 -20.29 7.29 -6.67
C ILE A 103 -20.36 7.74 -5.21
N ASP A 104 -19.38 7.36 -4.39
CA ASP A 104 -19.36 7.69 -2.96
C ASP A 104 -19.34 9.21 -2.74
N GLN A 105 -18.58 9.94 -3.57
CA GLN A 105 -18.52 11.40 -3.52
C GLN A 105 -19.88 12.04 -3.88
N LEU A 106 -20.50 11.62 -4.98
CA LEU A 106 -21.82 12.14 -5.40
C LEU A 106 -22.89 11.86 -4.35
N LEU A 107 -22.89 10.66 -3.75
CA LEU A 107 -23.82 10.32 -2.67
C LEU A 107 -23.62 11.21 -1.44
N LYS A 108 -22.37 11.54 -1.11
CA LYS A 108 -22.05 12.47 -0.01
C LYS A 108 -22.51 13.90 -0.32
N GLU A 109 -22.38 14.35 -1.56
CA GLU A 109 -22.89 15.66 -2.01
C GLU A 109 -24.42 15.72 -1.92
N ILE A 110 -25.12 14.70 -2.45
CA ILE A 110 -26.58 14.62 -2.43
C ILE A 110 -27.12 14.67 -0.99
N ARG A 111 -26.52 13.89 -0.08
CA ARG A 111 -26.94 13.86 1.34
C ARG A 111 -26.71 15.18 2.08
N LYS A 112 -25.79 16.02 1.62
CA LYS A 112 -25.53 17.35 2.22
C LYS A 112 -26.49 18.42 1.70
N ALA A 113 -27.06 18.22 0.52
CA ALA A 113 -27.98 19.15 -0.12
C ALA A 113 -29.45 18.93 0.29
N GLN A 114 -29.72 17.89 1.08
CA GLN A 114 -31.00 17.57 1.72
C GLN A 114 -31.00 18.09 3.16
#